data_AF-A0A3B8LX71-F1
#
_entry.id   AF-A0A3B8LX71-F1
#
_cell.length_a   1.000
_cell.length_b   1.000
_cell.length_c   1.000
_cell.angle_alpha   90.00
_cell.angle_beta   90.00
_cell.angle_gamma   90.00
#
_symmetry.space_group_name_H-M   'P 1'
#
loop_
_entity.id
_entity.type
_entity.pdbx_description
1 polymer ?
#
loop_
_entity_poly.entity_id
_entity_poly.type
_entity_poly.pdbx_seq_one_letter_code
_entity_poly.pdbx_strand_id
1 'polypeptide(L)'
;MNESLVQQLADCGQDHLLEDTEALDPVTLERFERQLEAIDWEALRSLLDTWDGSWARVVEPDAVPELPHLVRQPEADSEQARACGEQRIADGRVAVVTVAGGRGSRLGSDRPKGLLPVMPVSGRTFLEHFAACIGERSRRAGRAIPWLVMTSPETDGPTRTYFDQQQHFGLDPGQVVLFQQGTRPVVEIGTGRVLLSEPGRVATSPDGHGGLLEAMRRA
;
A
#
# COMPACT_ATOMS: atom_id res chain seq x y z
N MET A 1 22.19 -21.87 1.03
CA MET A 1 20.77 -22.02 1.38
C MET A 1 20.60 -22.88 2.63
N ASN A 2 19.78 -22.41 3.56
CA ASN A 2 19.52 -23.07 4.84
C ASN A 2 18.68 -24.35 4.63
N GLU A 3 19.10 -25.50 5.19
CA GLU A 3 18.36 -26.76 5.11
C GLU A 3 16.92 -26.64 5.63
N SER A 4 16.71 -25.80 6.66
CA SER A 4 15.37 -25.53 7.20
C SER A 4 14.45 -24.86 6.19
N LEU A 5 14.97 -23.94 5.38
CA LEU A 5 14.18 -23.25 4.34
C LEU A 5 13.85 -24.21 3.20
N VAL A 6 14.81 -25.04 2.80
CA VAL A 6 14.61 -26.08 1.77
C VAL A 6 13.49 -27.03 2.18
N GLN A 7 13.52 -27.52 3.43
CA GLN A 7 12.48 -28.40 3.94
C GLN A 7 11.11 -27.69 4.00
N GLN A 8 11.06 -26.45 4.48
CA GLN A 8 9.81 -25.69 4.56
C GLN A 8 9.15 -25.48 3.18
N LEU A 9 9.96 -25.18 2.16
CA LEU A 9 9.48 -25.04 0.78
C LEU A 9 8.92 -26.36 0.26
N ALA A 10 9.62 -27.47 0.49
CA ALA A 10 9.14 -28.80 0.11
C ALA A 10 7.81 -29.15 0.82
N ASP A 11 7.72 -28.90 2.13
CA ASP A 11 6.52 -29.16 2.92
C ASP A 11 5.32 -28.33 2.44
N CYS A 12 5.57 -27.15 1.87
CA CYS A 12 4.56 -26.26 1.31
C CYS A 12 4.33 -26.43 -0.21
N GLY A 13 5.00 -27.39 -0.86
CA GLY A 13 4.86 -27.66 -2.30
C GLY A 13 5.45 -26.57 -3.20
N GLN A 14 6.50 -25.89 -2.73
CA GLN A 14 7.18 -24.76 -3.39
C GLN A 14 8.66 -25.07 -3.67
N ASP A 15 9.03 -26.35 -3.72
CA ASP A 15 10.37 -26.86 -3.99
C ASP A 15 10.90 -26.46 -5.38
N HIS A 16 10.01 -26.21 -6.34
CA HIS A 16 10.37 -25.74 -7.68
C HIS A 16 11.12 -24.39 -7.67
N LEU A 17 11.01 -23.60 -6.59
CA LEU A 17 11.75 -22.35 -6.44
C LEU A 17 13.27 -22.58 -6.27
N LEU A 18 13.68 -23.81 -5.94
CA LEU A 18 15.08 -24.19 -5.76
C LEU A 18 15.72 -24.69 -7.06
N GLU A 19 14.92 -24.94 -8.10
CA GLU A 19 15.39 -25.33 -9.42
C GLU A 19 16.35 -24.25 -9.98
N ASP A 20 17.45 -24.69 -10.59
CA ASP A 20 18.48 -23.85 -11.22
C ASP A 20 19.17 -22.81 -10.31
N THR A 21 19.00 -22.89 -8.99
CA THR A 21 19.69 -21.98 -8.04
C THR A 21 21.21 -22.12 -8.07
N GLU A 22 21.73 -23.28 -8.46
CA GLU A 22 23.18 -23.52 -8.66
C GLU A 22 23.79 -22.67 -9.79
N ALA A 23 22.97 -22.21 -10.74
CA ALA A 23 23.42 -21.38 -11.86
C ALA A 23 23.42 -19.87 -11.51
N LEU A 24 22.89 -19.49 -10.35
CA LEU A 24 22.84 -18.10 -9.90
C LEU A 24 24.21 -17.64 -9.40
N ASP A 25 24.53 -16.37 -9.66
CA ASP A 25 25.68 -15.76 -9.02
C ASP A 25 25.45 -15.61 -7.50
N PRO A 26 26.51 -15.57 -6.67
CA PRO A 26 26.37 -15.55 -5.21
C PRO A 26 25.54 -14.38 -4.67
N VAL A 27 25.57 -13.22 -5.32
CA VAL A 27 24.83 -12.03 -4.86
C VAL A 27 23.35 -12.17 -5.15
N THR A 28 23.00 -12.69 -6.33
CA THR A 28 21.62 -13.00 -6.68
C THR A 28 21.04 -14.09 -5.78
N LEU A 29 21.83 -15.15 -5.51
CA LEU A 29 21.42 -16.22 -4.61
C LEU A 29 21.14 -15.70 -3.20
N GLU A 30 22.04 -14.91 -2.62
CA GLU A 30 21.86 -14.36 -1.27
C GLU A 30 20.61 -13.46 -1.19
N ARG A 31 20.37 -12.63 -2.21
CA ARG A 31 19.16 -11.81 -2.28
C ARG A 31 17.90 -12.67 -2.37
N PHE A 32 17.94 -13.73 -3.15
CA PHE A 32 16.82 -14.65 -3.34
C PHE A 32 16.49 -15.40 -2.04
N GLU A 33 17.50 -15.91 -1.34
CA GLU A 33 17.35 -16.56 -0.04
C GLU A 33 16.63 -15.64 0.94
N ARG A 34 17.04 -14.37 1.05
CA ARG A 34 16.35 -13.39 1.91
C ARG A 34 14.89 -13.14 1.48
N GLN A 35 14.58 -13.17 0.18
CA GLN A 35 13.19 -13.05 -0.28
C GLN A 35 12.36 -14.25 0.16
N LEU A 36 12.92 -15.46 0.05
CA LEU A 36 12.24 -16.69 0.46
C LEU A 36 12.04 -16.75 1.98
N GLU A 37 13.03 -16.33 2.77
CA GLU A 37 12.94 -16.26 4.24
C GLU A 37 11.90 -15.23 4.73
N ALA A 38 11.64 -14.18 3.95
CA ALA A 38 10.66 -13.15 4.31
C ALA A 38 9.20 -13.58 4.04
N ILE A 39 8.98 -14.71 3.36
CA ILE A 39 7.64 -15.21 3.04
C ILE A 39 7.17 -16.16 4.14
N ASP A 40 5.97 -15.90 4.65
CA ASP A 40 5.27 -16.84 5.53
C ASP A 40 4.63 -17.95 4.68
N TRP A 41 5.38 -19.04 4.49
CA TRP A 41 4.99 -20.17 3.64
C TRP A 41 3.79 -20.94 4.19
N GLU A 42 3.66 -21.04 5.52
CA GLU A 42 2.53 -21.71 6.16
C GLU A 42 1.25 -20.90 5.97
N ALA A 43 1.31 -19.57 6.15
CA ALA A 43 0.18 -18.70 5.89
C ALA A 43 -0.21 -18.69 4.40
N LEU A 44 0.77 -18.72 3.49
CA LEU A 44 0.51 -18.84 2.05
C LEU A 44 -0.19 -20.16 1.73
N ARG A 45 0.33 -21.29 2.23
CA ARG A 45 -0.30 -22.60 2.06
C ARG A 45 -1.72 -22.61 2.59
N SER A 46 -1.93 -22.11 3.81
CA SER A 46 -3.27 -22.04 4.41
C SER A 46 -4.23 -21.19 3.56
N LEU A 47 -3.76 -20.09 2.97
CA LEU A 47 -4.57 -19.26 2.07
C LEU A 47 -4.96 -20.04 0.81
N LEU A 48 -4.00 -20.73 0.19
CA LEU A 48 -4.23 -21.54 -1.00
C LEU A 48 -5.18 -22.71 -0.74
N ASP A 49 -5.03 -23.40 0.39
CA ASP A 49 -5.90 -24.52 0.78
C ASP A 49 -7.36 -24.07 1.01
N THR A 50 -7.56 -22.81 1.41
CA THR A 50 -8.91 -22.24 1.57
C THR A 50 -9.52 -21.67 0.29
N TRP A 51 -8.74 -21.56 -0.79
CA TRP A 51 -9.21 -21.01 -2.04
C TRP A 51 -10.00 -22.07 -2.82
N ASP A 52 -11.31 -21.85 -2.93
CA ASP A 52 -12.25 -22.71 -3.66
C ASP A 52 -12.27 -22.49 -5.19
N GLY A 53 -11.29 -21.78 -5.75
CA GLY A 53 -11.24 -21.38 -7.15
C GLY A 53 -12.26 -20.32 -7.57
N SER A 54 -13.13 -19.85 -6.67
CA SER A 54 -14.13 -18.82 -6.96
C SER A 54 -13.62 -17.42 -6.64
N TRP A 55 -13.76 -16.50 -7.60
CA TRP A 55 -13.55 -15.06 -7.39
C TRP A 55 -14.82 -14.36 -6.87
N ALA A 56 -15.94 -15.07 -6.80
CA ALA A 56 -17.22 -14.53 -6.36
C ALA A 56 -17.82 -15.44 -5.30
N ARG A 57 -17.58 -15.12 -4.03
CA ARG A 57 -18.59 -15.40 -3.02
C ARG A 57 -19.66 -14.34 -3.18
N VAL A 58 -20.80 -14.73 -3.75
CA VAL A 58 -22.03 -13.95 -3.61
C VAL A 58 -22.41 -14.07 -2.14
N VAL A 59 -21.95 -13.12 -1.34
CA VAL A 59 -22.48 -12.92 -0.01
C VAL A 59 -23.81 -12.23 -0.23
N GLU A 60 -24.90 -12.99 -0.12
CA GLU A 60 -26.22 -12.41 0.06
C GLU A 60 -26.14 -11.53 1.31
N PRO A 61 -26.28 -10.20 1.20
CA PRO A 61 -26.14 -9.36 2.36
C PRO A 61 -27.25 -9.70 3.35
N ASP A 62 -26.90 -10.10 4.57
CA ASP A 62 -27.84 -10.12 5.69
C ASP A 62 -28.34 -8.70 5.87
N ALA A 63 -29.52 -8.40 5.31
CA ALA A 63 -30.13 -7.07 5.23
C ALA A 63 -29.12 -5.95 5.02
N VAL A 64 -28.86 -5.56 3.76
CA VAL A 64 -28.11 -4.31 3.47
C VAL A 64 -28.71 -3.22 4.35
N PRO A 65 -28.00 -2.70 5.38
CA PRO A 65 -28.53 -1.55 6.11
C PRO A 65 -28.78 -0.51 5.04
N GLU A 66 -29.94 0.14 5.05
CA GLU A 66 -30.17 1.29 4.18
C GLU A 66 -29.06 2.30 4.49
N LEU A 67 -27.96 2.21 3.74
CA LEU A 67 -26.98 3.25 3.67
C LEU A 67 -27.82 4.41 3.20
N PRO A 68 -27.91 5.51 3.97
CA PRO A 68 -28.55 6.68 3.44
C PRO A 68 -27.89 6.89 2.08
N HIS A 69 -28.68 6.76 1.01
CA HIS A 69 -28.27 7.15 -0.33
C HIS A 69 -27.49 8.46 -0.20
N LEU A 70 -26.55 8.76 -1.08
CA LEU A 70 -25.72 9.97 -1.04
C LEU A 70 -26.59 11.25 -0.91
N VAL A 71 -27.05 11.51 0.30
CA VAL A 71 -28.02 12.48 0.75
C VAL A 71 -27.12 13.36 1.57
N ARG A 72 -27.01 14.62 1.16
CA ARG A 72 -26.50 15.67 2.05
C ARG A 72 -27.13 15.40 3.41
N GLN A 73 -26.33 14.96 4.37
CA GLN A 73 -26.79 14.85 5.74
C GLN A 73 -26.69 16.27 6.30
N PRO A 74 -27.80 17.05 6.37
CA PRO A 74 -27.74 18.41 6.91
C PRO A 74 -27.20 18.44 8.36
N GLU A 75 -27.28 17.31 9.06
CA GLU A 75 -26.69 17.11 10.39
C GLU A 75 -25.16 16.93 10.33
N ALA A 76 -24.62 16.26 9.31
CA ALA A 76 -23.16 16.13 9.08
C ALA A 76 -22.54 17.38 8.43
N ASP A 77 -23.37 18.22 7.78
CA ASP A 77 -23.03 19.57 7.29
C ASP A 77 -23.58 20.66 8.24
N SER A 78 -23.82 20.30 9.50
CA SER A 78 -24.21 21.27 10.52
C SER A 78 -23.00 22.08 10.99
N GLU A 79 -23.24 23.33 11.39
CA GLU A 79 -22.22 24.17 12.02
C GLU A 79 -21.61 23.47 13.26
N GLN A 80 -22.40 22.68 13.98
CA GLN A 80 -21.95 21.88 15.11
C GLN A 80 -20.96 20.78 14.72
N ALA A 81 -21.26 20.00 13.67
CA ALA A 81 -20.35 18.95 13.18
C ALA A 81 -19.03 19.57 12.68
N ARG A 82 -19.12 20.70 11.97
CA ARG A 82 -17.97 21.47 11.49
C ARG A 82 -17.10 21.98 12.64
N ALA A 83 -17.71 22.62 13.65
CA ALA A 83 -17.02 23.10 14.84
C ALA A 83 -16.37 21.95 15.63
N CYS A 84 -17.06 20.82 15.77
CA CYS A 84 -16.51 19.62 16.40
C CYS A 84 -15.28 19.12 15.64
N GLY A 85 -15.37 18.99 14.31
CA GLY A 85 -14.25 18.57 13.47
C GLY A 85 -13.05 19.53 13.57
N GLU A 86 -13.30 20.84 13.51
CA GLU A 86 -12.25 21.86 13.69
C GLU A 86 -11.59 21.77 15.06
N GLN A 87 -12.36 21.55 16.13
CA GLN A 87 -11.80 21.34 17.46
C GLN A 87 -10.94 20.08 17.54
N ARG A 88 -11.36 18.95 16.92
CA ARG A 88 -10.56 17.72 16.90
C ARG A 88 -9.24 17.88 16.18
N ILE A 89 -9.20 18.71 15.13
CA ILE A 89 -7.97 19.06 14.42
C ILE A 89 -7.08 19.91 15.34
N ALA A 90 -7.63 20.96 15.98
CA ALA A 90 -6.90 21.82 16.91
C ALA A 90 -6.32 21.04 18.10
N ASP A 91 -7.06 20.05 18.62
CA ASP A 91 -6.64 19.14 19.69
C ASP A 91 -5.56 18.13 19.24
N GLY A 92 -5.19 18.10 17.96
CA GLY A 92 -4.21 17.16 17.41
C GLY A 92 -4.69 15.71 17.38
N ARG A 93 -6.01 15.48 17.28
CA ARG A 93 -6.62 14.13 17.29
C ARG A 93 -6.92 13.59 15.89
N VAL A 94 -6.40 14.24 14.85
CA VAL A 94 -6.69 13.92 13.45
C VAL A 94 -5.38 13.76 12.69
N ALA A 95 -5.29 12.69 11.91
CA ALA A 95 -4.25 12.46 10.92
C ALA A 95 -4.89 12.09 9.58
N VAL A 96 -4.15 12.30 8.49
CA VAL A 96 -4.57 11.91 7.14
C VAL A 96 -3.70 10.76 6.67
N VAL A 97 -4.32 9.68 6.21
CA VAL A 97 -3.63 8.57 5.56
C VAL A 97 -3.95 8.59 4.07
N THR A 98 -2.92 8.58 3.22
CA THR A 98 -3.05 8.46 1.78
C THR A 98 -2.47 7.13 1.32
N VAL A 99 -3.31 6.28 0.73
CA VAL A 99 -2.90 5.02 0.11
C VAL A 99 -2.42 5.30 -1.32
N ALA A 100 -1.10 5.44 -1.48
CA ALA A 100 -0.40 5.85 -2.71
C ALA A 100 0.46 4.73 -3.33
N GLY A 101 0.14 3.46 -3.05
CA GLY A 101 0.85 2.30 -3.61
C GLY A 101 0.59 2.02 -5.09
N GLY A 102 -0.45 2.63 -5.67
CA GLY A 102 -0.89 2.35 -7.04
C GLY A 102 -0.15 3.14 -8.13
N ARG A 103 0.16 2.45 -9.23
CA ARG A 103 0.64 3.07 -10.48
C ARG A 103 -0.48 3.75 -11.27
N GLY A 104 -0.11 4.74 -12.06
CA GLY A 104 -1.01 5.44 -12.99
C GLY A 104 -1.30 4.69 -14.30
N SER A 105 -1.06 3.38 -14.39
CA SER A 105 -1.03 2.65 -15.67
C SER A 105 -2.36 2.73 -16.43
N ARG A 106 -3.50 2.61 -15.72
CA ARG A 106 -4.84 2.79 -16.30
C ARG A 106 -5.14 4.22 -16.79
N LEU A 107 -4.32 5.18 -16.39
CA LEU A 107 -4.34 6.58 -16.84
C LEU A 107 -3.27 6.85 -17.91
N GLY A 108 -2.65 5.81 -18.47
CA GLY A 108 -1.61 5.93 -19.50
C GLY A 108 -0.28 6.46 -18.98
N SER A 109 0.05 6.27 -17.70
CA SER A 109 1.31 6.72 -17.12
C SER A 109 2.01 5.63 -16.31
N ASP A 110 3.33 5.55 -16.44
CA ASP A 110 4.17 4.65 -15.62
C ASP A 110 4.55 5.22 -14.26
N ARG A 111 4.21 6.49 -14.00
CA ARG A 111 4.52 7.16 -12.73
C ARG A 111 3.56 6.73 -11.63
N PRO A 112 3.93 6.90 -10.35
CA PRO A 112 2.96 6.78 -9.26
C PRO A 112 1.79 7.72 -9.49
N LYS A 113 0.56 7.26 -9.23
CA LYS A 113 -0.65 8.04 -9.51
C LYS A 113 -0.65 9.40 -8.78
N GLY A 114 -0.08 9.47 -7.59
CA GLY A 114 0.01 10.69 -6.79
C GLY A 114 0.76 11.84 -7.48
N LEU A 115 1.66 11.51 -8.42
CA LEU A 115 2.53 12.46 -9.12
C LEU A 115 1.92 12.93 -10.46
N LEU A 116 0.70 12.50 -10.79
CA LEU A 116 0.04 12.90 -12.03
C LEU A 116 -0.56 14.30 -11.89
N PRO A 117 -0.34 15.20 -12.88
CA PRO A 117 -0.97 16.52 -12.90
C PRO A 117 -2.47 16.35 -13.15
N VAL A 118 -3.29 16.89 -12.26
CA VAL A 118 -4.76 16.74 -12.31
C VAL A 118 -5.52 18.05 -12.22
N MET A 119 -4.83 19.16 -11.89
CA MET A 119 -5.44 20.48 -11.85
C MET A 119 -5.24 21.19 -13.20
N PRO A 120 -6.29 21.42 -14.01
CA PRO A 120 -6.14 21.88 -15.39
C PRO A 120 -5.47 23.25 -15.55
N VAL A 121 -5.63 24.13 -14.56
CA VAL A 121 -5.10 25.50 -14.62
C VAL A 121 -3.70 25.57 -14.03
N SER A 122 -3.48 24.98 -12.86
CA SER A 122 -2.20 25.09 -12.14
C SER A 122 -1.20 23.98 -12.48
N GLY A 123 -1.64 22.92 -13.17
CA GLY A 123 -0.84 21.72 -13.40
C GLY A 123 -0.55 20.90 -12.15
N ARG A 124 -1.14 21.25 -11.00
CA ARG A 124 -0.81 20.58 -9.73
C ARG A 124 -1.14 19.10 -9.75
N THR A 125 -0.29 18.32 -9.09
CA THR A 125 -0.47 16.89 -8.90
C THR A 125 -1.48 16.57 -7.79
N PHE A 126 -1.88 15.30 -7.68
CA PHE A 126 -2.72 14.85 -6.56
C PHE A 126 -2.06 15.12 -5.20
N LEU A 127 -0.77 14.80 -5.06
CA LEU A 127 -0.05 15.00 -3.80
C LEU A 127 0.09 16.48 -3.44
N GLU A 128 0.39 17.35 -4.42
CA GLU A 128 0.43 18.81 -4.19
C GLU A 128 -0.94 19.35 -3.75
N HIS A 129 -2.02 18.83 -4.32
CA HIS A 129 -3.37 19.22 -3.91
C HIS A 129 -3.69 18.78 -2.48
N PHE A 130 -3.36 17.54 -2.12
CA PHE A 130 -3.55 17.04 -0.76
C PHE A 130 -2.72 17.82 0.25
N ALA A 131 -1.44 18.07 -0.06
CA ALA A 131 -0.56 18.86 0.79
C ALA A 131 -1.11 20.28 1.03
N ALA A 132 -1.59 20.97 -0.02
CA ALA A 132 -2.20 22.28 0.12
C ALA A 132 -3.46 22.26 1.02
N CYS A 133 -4.30 21.24 0.86
CA CYS A 133 -5.51 21.05 1.67
C CYS A 133 -5.18 20.75 3.15
N ILE A 134 -4.13 19.98 3.41
CA ILE A 134 -3.66 19.62 4.75
C ILE A 134 -2.98 20.83 5.40
N GLY A 135 -2.11 21.53 4.68
CA GLY A 135 -1.40 22.71 5.15
C GLY A 135 -2.35 23.84 5.53
N GLU A 136 -3.35 24.13 4.70
CA GLU A 136 -4.34 25.16 5.01
C GLU A 136 -5.18 24.82 6.25
N ARG A 137 -5.59 23.55 6.40
CA ARG A 137 -6.32 23.10 7.60
C ARG A 137 -5.42 23.14 8.85
N SER A 138 -4.16 22.75 8.71
CA SER A 138 -3.18 22.82 9.79
C SER A 138 -2.98 24.26 10.27
N ARG A 139 -2.84 25.20 9.33
CA ARG A 139 -2.68 26.64 9.60
C ARG A 139 -3.90 27.21 10.30
N ARG A 140 -5.12 26.89 9.84
CA ARG A 140 -6.38 27.35 10.46
C ARG A 140 -6.53 26.85 11.89
N ALA A 141 -6.13 25.61 12.14
CA ALA A 141 -6.20 24.99 13.46
C ALA A 141 -5.04 25.39 14.39
N GLY A 142 -3.98 26.04 13.88
CA GLY A 142 -2.76 26.30 14.63
C GLY A 142 -2.00 25.01 15.03
N ARG A 143 -2.27 23.89 14.36
CA ARG A 143 -1.74 22.57 14.70
C ARG A 143 -1.45 21.77 13.43
N ALA A 144 -0.24 21.23 13.30
CA ALA A 144 0.13 20.36 12.20
C ALA A 144 -0.72 19.08 12.19
N ILE A 145 -1.34 18.77 11.05
CA ILE A 145 -2.07 17.51 10.84
C ILE A 145 -1.07 16.48 10.28
N PRO A 146 -0.74 15.40 11.01
CA PRO A 146 0.15 14.37 10.49
C PRO A 146 -0.39 13.79 9.19
N TRP A 147 0.49 13.68 8.19
CA TRP A 147 0.17 13.11 6.90
C TRP A 147 1.00 11.85 6.66
N LEU A 148 0.33 10.70 6.71
CA LEU A 148 0.94 9.41 6.45
C LEU A 148 0.68 9.01 5.00
N VAL A 149 1.74 8.79 4.23
CA VAL A 149 1.67 8.44 2.81
C VAL A 149 2.20 7.03 2.65
N MET A 150 1.29 6.09 2.42
CA MET A 150 1.63 4.68 2.19
C MET A 150 1.98 4.47 0.72
N THR A 151 3.21 4.04 0.45
CA THR A 151 3.72 3.74 -0.91
C THR A 151 3.84 2.22 -1.09
N SER A 152 4.07 1.77 -2.32
CA SER A 152 4.51 0.40 -2.62
C SER A 152 6.01 0.40 -2.91
N PRO A 153 6.69 -0.77 -2.95
CA PRO A 153 8.09 -0.83 -3.35
C PRO A 153 8.38 -0.13 -4.68
N GLU A 154 7.44 -0.19 -5.62
CA GLU A 154 7.57 0.44 -6.94
C GLU A 154 7.36 1.96 -6.90
N THR A 155 6.51 2.46 -6.00
CA THR A 155 6.17 3.90 -5.96
C THR A 155 6.96 4.70 -4.93
N ASP A 156 7.62 4.05 -3.97
CA ASP A 156 8.28 4.72 -2.84
C ASP A 156 9.41 5.65 -3.26
N GLY A 157 10.42 5.14 -3.98
CA GLY A 157 11.58 5.92 -4.42
C GLY A 157 11.19 7.19 -5.21
N PRO A 158 10.38 7.06 -6.28
CA PRO A 158 9.90 8.22 -7.02
C PRO A 158 9.07 9.19 -6.17
N THR A 159 8.27 8.69 -5.22
CA THR A 159 7.45 9.53 -4.34
C THR A 159 8.32 10.32 -3.37
N ARG A 160 9.29 9.68 -2.68
CA ARG A 160 10.24 10.36 -1.79
C ARG A 160 11.02 11.45 -2.51
N THR A 161 11.57 11.10 -3.68
CA THR A 161 12.30 12.05 -4.53
C THR A 161 11.44 13.26 -4.88
N TYR A 162 10.17 13.05 -5.18
CA TYR A 162 9.25 14.14 -5.50
C TYR A 162 8.92 15.01 -4.29
N PHE A 163 8.70 14.43 -3.11
CA PHE A 163 8.54 15.21 -1.86
C PHE A 163 9.77 16.08 -1.58
N ASP A 164 10.98 15.54 -1.74
CA ASP A 164 12.22 16.29 -1.53
C ASP A 164 12.37 17.44 -2.53
N GLN A 165 12.15 17.16 -3.83
CA GLN A 165 12.21 18.16 -4.89
C GLN A 165 11.21 19.31 -4.69
N GLN A 166 10.03 19.00 -4.13
CA GLN A 166 8.99 19.98 -3.86
C GLN A 166 9.08 20.58 -2.46
N GLN A 167 10.19 20.33 -1.74
CA GLN A 167 10.43 20.83 -0.38
C GLN A 167 9.26 20.52 0.56
N HIS A 168 8.78 19.27 0.53
CA HIS A 168 7.61 18.77 1.27
C HIS A 168 6.34 19.62 1.05
N PHE A 169 6.25 20.29 -0.11
CA PHE A 169 5.15 21.18 -0.48
C PHE A 169 4.94 22.35 0.49
N GLY A 170 5.98 22.72 1.24
CA GLY A 170 5.93 23.74 2.30
C GLY A 170 5.33 23.26 3.62
N LEU A 171 5.06 21.96 3.77
CA LEU A 171 4.74 21.35 5.07
C LEU A 171 6.01 21.16 5.90
N ASP A 172 5.87 21.10 7.22
CA ASP A 172 6.98 20.72 8.10
C ASP A 172 7.41 19.27 7.76
N PRO A 173 8.70 18.98 7.55
CA PRO A 173 9.16 17.61 7.31
C PRO A 173 8.72 16.61 8.39
N GLY A 174 8.63 17.04 9.66
CA GLY A 174 8.14 16.20 10.76
C GLY A 174 6.64 15.89 10.69
N GLN A 175 5.88 16.61 9.86
CA GLN A 175 4.45 16.40 9.65
C GLN A 175 4.17 15.26 8.66
N VAL A 176 5.12 14.90 7.80
CA VAL A 176 4.92 13.93 6.72
C VAL A 176 5.69 12.64 7.01
N VAL A 177 4.98 11.50 6.99
CA VAL A 177 5.57 10.18 7.17
C VAL A 177 5.31 9.34 5.92
N LEU A 178 6.37 9.03 5.18
CA LEU A 178 6.31 8.09 4.06
C LEU A 178 6.71 6.70 4.54
N PHE A 179 5.85 5.71 4.31
CA PHE A 179 6.07 4.33 4.73
C PHE A 179 5.59 3.36 3.65
N GLN A 180 6.23 2.21 3.56
CA GLN A 180 5.97 1.23 2.50
C GLN A 180 5.01 0.14 2.97
N GLN A 181 4.03 -0.16 2.13
CA GLN A 181 3.22 -1.37 2.29
C GLN A 181 4.02 -2.63 1.97
N GLY A 182 3.51 -3.78 2.40
CA GLY A 182 4.11 -5.07 2.08
C GLY A 182 3.81 -5.52 0.65
N THR A 183 4.37 -6.67 0.31
CA THR A 183 4.07 -7.37 -0.94
C THR A 183 3.68 -8.80 -0.64
N ARG A 184 2.94 -9.41 -1.56
CA ARG A 184 2.62 -10.84 -1.54
C ARG A 184 3.22 -11.54 -2.75
N PRO A 185 3.64 -12.82 -2.61
CA PRO A 185 4.01 -13.65 -3.74
C PRO A 185 2.86 -13.78 -4.72
N VAL A 186 3.19 -13.74 -6.02
CA VAL A 186 2.24 -14.06 -7.08
C VAL A 186 2.25 -15.57 -7.28
N VAL A 187 1.08 -16.18 -7.38
CA VAL A 187 0.92 -17.63 -7.56
C VAL A 187 0.22 -17.94 -8.88
N GLU A 188 0.56 -19.09 -9.46
CA GLU A 188 -0.22 -19.68 -10.55
C GLU A 188 -1.53 -20.25 -9.99
N ILE A 189 -2.66 -19.90 -10.60
CA ILE A 189 -4.00 -20.32 -10.12
C ILE A 189 -4.17 -21.85 -10.17
N GLY A 190 -3.63 -22.51 -11.19
CA GLY A 190 -3.83 -23.95 -11.40
C GLY A 190 -3.05 -24.83 -10.41
N THR A 191 -1.87 -24.39 -10.00
CA THR A 191 -0.95 -25.20 -9.18
C THR A 191 -0.71 -24.64 -7.79
N GLY A 192 -1.03 -23.36 -7.55
CA GLY A 192 -0.66 -22.64 -6.33
C GLY A 192 0.84 -22.34 -6.23
N ARG A 193 1.62 -22.63 -7.27
CA ARG A 193 3.08 -22.41 -7.28
C ARG A 193 3.38 -20.93 -7.35
N VAL A 194 4.28 -20.47 -6.49
CA VAL A 194 4.83 -19.12 -6.55
C VAL A 194 5.59 -18.93 -7.85
N LEU A 195 5.33 -17.81 -8.52
CA LEU A 195 5.97 -17.45 -9.77
C LEU A 195 7.29 -16.73 -9.51
N LEU A 196 8.25 -16.95 -10.40
CA LEU A 196 9.47 -16.15 -10.50
C LEU A 196 9.28 -15.08 -11.59
N SER A 197 9.74 -13.86 -11.31
CA SER A 197 9.79 -12.78 -12.30
C SER A 197 11.02 -12.89 -13.20
N GLU A 198 12.12 -13.40 -12.63
CA GLU A 198 13.41 -13.66 -13.24
C GLU A 198 14.07 -14.81 -12.44
N PRO A 199 15.10 -15.49 -12.98
CA PRO A 199 15.87 -16.47 -12.20
C PRO A 199 16.36 -15.88 -10.87
N GLY A 200 16.07 -16.56 -9.76
CA GLY A 200 16.42 -16.06 -8.41
C GLY A 200 15.65 -14.81 -7.98
N ARG A 201 14.43 -14.57 -8.48
CA ARG A 201 13.59 -13.44 -8.07
C ARG A 201 12.10 -13.77 -8.03
N VAL A 202 11.54 -13.86 -6.82
CA VAL A 202 10.09 -14.07 -6.63
C VAL A 202 9.29 -12.93 -7.29
N ALA A 203 8.28 -13.30 -8.08
CA ALA A 203 7.30 -12.35 -8.58
C ALA A 203 6.39 -11.94 -7.42
N THR A 204 6.29 -10.63 -7.18
CA THR A 204 5.50 -10.07 -6.08
C THR A 204 4.54 -9.00 -6.57
N SER A 205 3.43 -8.84 -5.87
CA SER A 205 2.48 -7.75 -6.07
C SER A 205 2.23 -7.03 -4.74
N PRO A 206 1.89 -5.72 -4.72
CA PRO A 206 1.47 -5.05 -3.49
C PRO A 206 0.33 -5.81 -2.80
N ASP A 207 0.37 -5.87 -1.46
CA ASP A 207 -0.59 -6.62 -0.62
C ASP A 207 -2.00 -5.98 -0.52
N GLY A 208 -2.30 -5.00 -1.39
CA GLY A 208 -3.55 -4.28 -1.45
C GLY A 208 -3.67 -3.17 -0.40
N HIS A 209 -4.73 -2.37 -0.46
CA HIS A 209 -4.90 -1.27 0.52
C HIS A 209 -5.14 -1.77 1.95
N GLY A 210 -5.56 -3.04 2.12
CA GLY A 210 -5.72 -3.68 3.43
C GLY A 210 -4.38 -3.90 4.16
N GLY A 211 -3.26 -3.93 3.44
CA GLY A 211 -1.91 -3.98 4.02
C GLY A 211 -1.53 -2.74 4.85
N LEU A 212 -2.37 -1.71 4.84
CA LEU A 212 -2.19 -0.48 5.61
C LEU A 212 -1.91 -0.72 7.10
N LEU A 213 -2.69 -1.57 7.75
CA LEU A 213 -2.56 -1.77 9.20
C LEU A 213 -1.22 -2.42 9.55
N GLU A 214 -0.82 -3.42 8.78
CA GLU A 214 0.45 -4.11 8.98
C GLU A 214 1.63 -3.18 8.64
N ALA A 215 1.51 -2.39 7.58
CA ALA A 215 2.50 -1.40 7.20
C ALA A 215 2.69 -0.33 8.29
N MET A 216 1.61 0.14 8.91
CA MET A 216 1.67 1.08 10.02
C MET A 216 2.28 0.47 11.28
N ARG A 217 2.07 -0.83 11.54
CA ARG A 217 2.66 -1.51 12.70
C ARG A 217 4.18 -1.62 12.61
N ARG A 218 4.72 -1.68 11.38
CA ARG A 218 6.17 -1.81 11.11
C ARG A 218 6.91 -0.47 11.02
N ALA A 219 6.20 0.62 10.74
CA ALA A 219 6.74 1.96 10.51
C ALA A 219 6.98 2.71 11.84
#